data_AF-A0A1D6GGP5-F1
#
_entry.id   AF-A0A1D6GGP5-F1
#
_cell.length_a   1.000
_cell.length_b   1.000
_cell.length_c   1.000
_cell.angle_alpha   90.00
_cell.angle_beta   90.00
_cell.angle_gamma   90.00
#
_symmetry.space_group_name_H-M   'P 1'
#
loop_
_entity.id
_entity.type
_entity.pdbx_description
1 polymer ?
#
loop_
_entity_poly.entity_id
_entity_poly.type
_entity_poly.pdbx_seq_one_letter_code
_entity_poly.pdbx_strand_id
1 'polypeptide(L)' 'MQLHRDPNVLFAGYKLPHPLQYKIIVRIHTTSQSSPTQAYTQAINGLDKELEYLKQAFETPTDHH' A
#
# COMPACT_ATOMS: atom_id res chain seq x y z
N MET A 1 3.80 -3.60 -4.90
CA MET A 1 3.45 -3.06 -3.57
C MET A 1 3.35 -1.55 -3.66
N GLN A 2 2.34 -0.90 -3.07
CA GLN A 2 2.15 0.57 -3.17
C GLN A 2 3.37 1.38 -2.81
N LEU A 3 4.13 0.94 -1.80
CA LEU A 3 5.37 1.57 -1.37
C LEU A 3 6.43 1.70 -2.48
N HIS A 4 6.47 0.76 -3.44
CA HIS A 4 7.41 0.83 -4.56
C HIS A 4 6.99 1.80 -5.67
N ARG A 5 5.78 2.39 -5.58
CA ARG A 5 5.36 3.44 -6.50
C ARG A 5 5.84 4.83 -6.08
N ASP A 6 6.25 5.01 -4.83
CA ASP A 6 6.88 6.25 -4.37
C ASP A 6 8.36 6.26 -4.80
N PRO A 7 8.80 7.20 -5.66
CA PRO A 7 10.18 7.28 -6.11
C PRO A 7 11.18 7.57 -4.98
N ASN A 8 10.71 8.04 -3.82
CA ASN A 8 11.54 8.26 -2.65
C ASN A 8 11.75 7.00 -1.80
N VAL A 9 11.08 5.90 -2.10
CA VAL A 9 11.26 4.62 -1.40
C VAL A 9 12.34 3.80 -2.09
N LEU A 10 13.47 3.65 -1.40
CA LEU A 10 14.62 2.87 -1.86
C LEU A 10 14.43 1.37 -1.61
N PHE A 11 13.77 1.01 -0.52
CA PHE A 11 13.50 -0.37 -0.15
C PHE A 11 12.16 -0.47 0.59
N ALA A 12 11.39 -1.50 0.27
CA ALA A 12 10.25 -1.91 1.06
C ALA A 12 10.16 -3.44 1.06
N GLY A 13 9.99 -4.02 2.24
CA GLY A 13 9.84 -5.46 2.40
C GLY A 13 9.07 -5.79 3.68
N TYR A 14 8.52 -6.99 3.72
CA TYR A 14 7.84 -7.49 4.91
C TYR A 14 8.34 -8.88 5.26
N LYS A 15 8.21 -9.26 6.53
CA LYS A 15 8.41 -10.64 6.98
C LYS A 15 7.35 -11.01 8.00
N LEU A 16 6.89 -12.26 7.92
CA LEU A 16 6.12 -12.93 8.96
C LEU A 16 7.11 -13.82 9.74
N PRO A 17 7.58 -13.42 10.94
CA PRO A 17 8.64 -14.14 11.64
C PRO A 17 8.26 -15.57 12.01
N HIS A 18 6.97 -15.83 12.20
CA HIS A 18 6.44 -17.14 12.52
C HIS A 18 5.01 -17.28 11.98
N PRO A 19 4.65 -18.38 11.30
CA PRO A 19 3.34 -18.55 10.66
C PRO A 19 2.17 -18.58 11.66
N LEU A 20 2.41 -19.06 12.88
CA LEU A 20 1.39 -19.11 13.95
C LEU A 20 1.30 -17.81 14.80
N GLN A 21 2.05 -16.77 14.46
CA GLN A 21 1.98 -15.49 15.16
C GLN A 21 1.43 -14.41 14.23
N TYR A 22 0.38 -13.71 14.65
CA TYR A 22 -0.19 -12.58 13.91
C TYR A 22 0.66 -11.31 14.08
N LYS A 23 1.91 -11.38 13.64
CA LYS A 23 2.87 -10.27 13.72
C LYS A 23 3.63 -10.15 12.42
N ILE A 24 3.23 -9.20 11.59
CA ILE A 24 3.97 -8.84 10.37
C ILE A 24 4.93 -7.70 10.71
N ILE A 25 6.16 -7.78 10.22
CA ILE A 25 7.16 -6.73 10.34
C ILE A 25 7.38 -6.15 8.96
N VAL A 26 7.14 -4.85 8.80
CA VAL A 26 7.39 -4.10 7.56
C VAL A 26 8.64 -3.24 7.75
N ARG A 27 9.55 -3.27 6.78
CA ARG A 27 10.75 -2.44 6.75
C ARG A 27 10.72 -1.57 5.51
N ILE A 28 10.87 -0.26 5.71
CA ILE A 28 10.87 0.76 4.67
C ILE A 28 12.14 1.57 4.81
N HIS A 29 12.80 1.84 3.69
CA HIS A 29 13.92 2.76 3.59
C HIS A 29 13.61 3.81 2.54
N THR A 30 13.72 5.07 2.91
CA THR A 30 13.46 6.22 2.04
C THR A 30 14.72 7.03 1.80
N THR A 31 14.69 7.90 0.79
CA THR A 31 15.67 8.96 0.61
C THR A 31 15.51 10.02 1.72
N SER A 32 16.46 10.96 1.81
CA SER A 32 16.40 12.08 2.76
C SER A 32 15.22 13.04 2.53
N GLN A 33 14.49 12.89 1.42
CA GLN A 33 13.38 13.79 1.03
C GLN A 33 12.03 13.35 1.61
N SER A 34 11.92 12.12 2.13
CA SER A 34 10.69 11.63 2.76
C SER A 34 11.01 10.76 3.97
N SER A 35 10.08 10.70 4.92
CA SER A 35 10.20 9.80 6.07
C SER A 35 9.54 8.44 5.76
N PRO A 36 10.05 7.32 6.33
CA PRO A 36 9.44 6.01 6.14
C PRO A 36 7.99 5.94 6.62
N THR A 37 7.65 6.67 7.68
CA THR A 37 6.28 6.75 8.21
C THR A 37 5.35 7.51 7.27
N GLN A 38 5.83 8.58 6.63
CA GLN A 38 5.07 9.30 5.63
C GLN A 38 4.80 8.45 4.39
N ALA A 39 5.83 7.79 3.85
CA ALA A 39 5.68 6.86 2.73
C ALA A 39 4.69 5.72 3.05
N TYR A 40 4.75 5.19 4.27
CA TYR A 40 3.79 4.20 4.76
C TYR A 40 2.34 4.72 4.73
N THR A 41 2.09 5.88 5.35
CA THR A 41 0.74 6.45 5.40
C THR A 41 0.21 6.77 4.01
N GLN A 42 1.05 7.31 3.12
CA GLN A 42 0.66 7.59 1.72
C GLN A 42 0.30 6.30 0.97
N ALA A 43 1.07 5.23 1.14
CA ALA A 43 0.79 3.95 0.52
C ALA A 43 -0.55 3.35 1.00
N ILE A 44 -0.87 3.45 2.29
CA ILE A 44 -2.15 2.99 2.85
C ILE A 44 -3.32 3.82 2.28
N ASN A 45 -3.21 5.15 2.29
CA ASN A 45 -4.25 6.02 1.73
C ASN A 45 -4.46 5.78 0.22
N GLY A 46 -3.39 5.43 -0.50
CA GLY A 46 -3.45 5.03 -1.91
C GLY A 46 -4.21 3.72 -2.12
N LEU A 47 -3.96 2.70 -1.28
CA LEU A 47 -4.72 1.45 -1.30
C LEU A 47 -6.20 1.68 -1.05
N ASP A 48 -6.56 2.45 -0.03
CA ASP A 48 -7.96 2.72 0.31
C ASP A 48 -8.72 3.35 -0.87
N LYS A 49 -8.10 4.33 -1.54
CA LYS A 49 -8.68 4.97 -2.73
C LYS A 49 -8.83 4.01 -3.90
N GLU A 50 -7.86 3.14 -4.14
CA GLU A 50 -7.93 2.14 -5.21
C GLU A 50 -9.02 1.11 -4.95
N LEU A 51 -9.17 0.66 -3.70
CA LEU A 51 -10.24 -0.25 -3.31
C LEU A 51 -11.62 0.40 -3.43
N GLU A 52 -11.75 1.66 -3.03
CA GLU A 52 -12.98 2.42 -3.20
C GLU A 52 -13.35 2.58 -4.68
N TYR A 53 -12.37 2.94 -5.52
CA TYR A 53 -12.57 3.01 -6.96
C TYR A 53 -12.99 1.66 -7.56
N LEU A 54 -12.32 0.57 -7.17
CA LEU A 54 -12.66 -0.78 -7.62
C LEU A 54 -14.08 -1.17 -7.22
N LYS A 55 -14.47 -0.87 -5.98
CA LYS A 55 -15.81 -1.12 -5.46
C LYS A 55 -16.86 -0.37 -6.28
N GLN A 56 -16.66 0.92 -6.50
CA GLN A 56 -17.57 1.74 -7.29
C GLN A 56 -17.69 1.23 -8.72
N ALA A 57 -16.58 0.87 -9.36
CA ALA A 57 -16.58 0.33 -10.72
C ALA A 57 -17.32 -1.01 -10.82
N PHE A 58 -17.29 -1.82 -9.75
CA PHE A 58 -18.02 -3.09 -9.68
C PHE A 58 -19.52 -2.91 -9.39
N GLU A 59 -19.87 -1.94 -8.54
CA GLU A 59 -21.26 -1.67 -8.13
C GLU A 59 -22.01 -0.78 -9.14
N THR A 60 -21.30 -0.03 -9.98
CA THR A 60 -21.91 0.72 -11.08
C THR A 60 -22.53 -0.28 -12.04
N PRO A 61 -23.85 -0.26 -12.27
CA PRO A 61 -24.48 -1.13 -13.24
C PRO A 61 -23.80 -0.91 -14.59
N THR A 62 -23.29 -1.99 -15.19
CA THR A 62 -22.99 -1.95 -16.62
C THR A 62 -24.32 -1.77 -17.33
N ASP A 63 -24.62 -0.54 -17.75
CA ASP A 63 -25.69 -0.25 -18.68
C ASP A 63 -25.40 -1.05 -19.96
N HIS A 64 -25.90 -2.28 -19.98
CA HIS A 64 -25.94 -3.12 -21.15
C HIS A 64 -26.96 -2.48 -22.10
N HIS A 65 -26.44 -1.78 -23.11
CA HIS A 65 -27.11 -1.73 -24.42
C HIS A 65 -27.10 -3.13 -25.05
#